data_AF-A0A076HNA5-F1
#
_entry.id   AF-A0A076HNA5-F1
#
_cell.length_a   1.000
_cell.length_b   1.000
_cell.length_c   1.000
_cell.angle_alpha   90.00
_cell.angle_beta   90.00
_cell.angle_gamma   90.00
#
_symmetry.space_group_name_H-M   'P 1'
#
loop_
_entity.id
_entity.type
_entity.pdbx_description
1 polymer ?
#
loop_
_entity_poly.entity_id
_entity_poly.type
_entity_poly.pdbx_seq_one_letter_code
_entity_poly.pdbx_strand_id
1 'polypeptide(L)' 'MAVDLPGMGNDDATPVADTRTVARFLKALCDQLGLGPLHLVGHGVGAWVAVTFGLG' A
#
# COMPACT_ATOMS: atom_id res chain seq x y z
N MET A 1 7.91 1.26 9.18
CA MET A 1 7.37 -0.08 8.90
C MET A 1 7.60 -0.38 7.43
N ALA A 2 8.06 -1.58 7.10
CA ALA A 2 8.05 -2.08 5.73
C ALA A 2 6.88 -3.06 5.59
N VAL A 3 6.19 -3.04 4.45
CA VAL A 3 5.01 -3.87 4.18
C VAL A 3 5.22 -4.56 2.85
N ASP A 4 5.02 -5.87 2.82
CA ASP A 4 4.97 -6.62 1.58
C ASP A 4 3.65 -6.32 0.88
N LEU A 5 3.71 -5.81 -0.34
CA LEU A 5 2.53 -5.59 -1.16
C LEU A 5 1.89 -6.95 -1.51
N PRO A 6 0.57 -7.02 -1.74
CA PRO A 6 -0.10 -8.27 -2.11
C PRO A 6 0.64 -9.03 -3.22
N GLY A 7 1.02 -10.29 -2.96
CA GLY A 7 1.76 -11.14 -3.90
C GLY A 7 3.27 -10.89 -3.99
N MET A 8 3.83 -10.01 -3.14
CA MET A 8 5.27 -9.69 -3.09
C MET A 8 5.94 -10.27 -1.84
N GLY A 9 5.65 -11.54 -1.53
CA GLY A 9 6.25 -12.25 -0.38
C GLY A 9 5.25 -12.62 0.73
N ASN A 10 3.98 -12.22 0.60
CA ASN A 10 2.87 -12.71 1.42
C ASN A 10 2.04 -13.77 0.66
N ASP A 11 1.31 -14.59 1.42
CA ASP A 11 0.37 -15.60 0.88
C ASP A 11 -0.95 -14.97 0.39
N ASP A 12 -1.20 -13.71 0.73
CA ASP A 12 -2.43 -12.96 0.43
C ASP A 12 -2.30 -12.15 -0.87
N ALA A 13 -2.06 -12.85 -1.98
CA ALA A 13 -2.02 -12.24 -3.30
C ALA A 13 -3.40 -11.69 -3.71
N THR A 14 -3.40 -10.48 -4.28
CA THR A 14 -4.60 -9.90 -4.90
C THR A 14 -4.71 -10.35 -6.36
N PRO A 15 -5.91 -10.70 -6.85
CA PRO A 15 -6.11 -10.99 -8.28
C PRO A 15 -5.94 -9.74 -9.17
N VAL A 16 -6.00 -8.54 -8.59
CA VAL A 16 -5.81 -7.26 -9.28
C VAL A 16 -4.81 -6.40 -8.53
N ALA A 17 -3.66 -6.13 -9.14
CA ALA A 17 -2.53 -5.43 -8.53
C ALA A 17 -2.26 -4.05 -9.17
N ASP A 18 -3.30 -3.32 -9.55
CA ASP A 18 -3.16 -1.92 -9.95
C ASP A 18 -2.84 -1.02 -8.75
N THR A 19 -2.24 0.15 -9.00
CA THR A 19 -1.74 1.04 -7.94
C THR A 19 -2.84 1.55 -7.00
N ARG A 20 -4.07 1.70 -7.47
CA ARG A 20 -5.22 2.14 -6.67
C ARG A 20 -5.68 1.03 -5.74
N THR A 21 -5.79 -0.19 -6.25
CA THR A 21 -6.16 -1.37 -5.45
C THR A 21 -5.15 -1.59 -4.33
N VAL A 22 -3.85 -1.53 -4.63
CA VAL A 22 -2.79 -1.67 -3.62
C VAL A 22 -2.79 -0.50 -2.62
N ALA A 23 -2.99 0.74 -3.08
CA ALA A 23 -3.11 1.89 -2.18
C ALA A 23 -4.27 1.76 -1.19
N ARG A 24 -5.42 1.20 -1.62
CA ARG A 24 -6.56 0.92 -0.73
C ARG A 24 -6.23 -0.11 0.34
N PHE A 25 -5.47 -1.15 0.02
CA PHE A 25 -5.00 -2.11 1.02
C PHE A 25 -4.10 -1.45 2.06
N LEU A 26 -3.16 -0.61 1.62
CA LEU A 26 -2.32 0.16 2.55
C LEU A 26 -3.16 1.10 3.43
N LYS A 27 -4.19 1.74 2.89
CA LYS A 27 -5.08 2.63 3.67
C LYS A 27 -5.86 1.84 4.72
N ALA A 28 -6.45 0.73 4.33
CA ALA A 28 -7.16 -0.15 5.25
C ALA A 28 -6.24 -0.68 6.37
N LEU A 29 -5.01 -1.06 6.04
CA LEU A 29 -4.01 -1.47 7.02
C LEU A 29 -3.67 -0.33 7.99
N CYS A 30 -3.42 0.88 7.48
CA CYS A 30 -3.12 2.04 8.33
C CYS A 30 -4.29 2.37 9.28
N ASP A 31 -5.53 2.26 8.79
CA ASP A 31 -6.74 2.50 9.58
C ASP A 31 -6.90 1.45 10.69
N GLN A 32 -6.69 0.17 10.37
CA GLN A 32 -6.72 -0.93 11.35
C GLN A 32 -5.65 -0.78 12.43
N LEU A 33 -4.48 -0.25 12.07
CA LEU A 33 -3.39 0.03 13.01
C LEU A 33 -3.57 1.35 13.78
N GLY A 34 -4.61 2.13 13.48
CA GLY A 34 -4.86 3.43 14.12
C GLY A 34 -3.77 4.47 13.82
N LEU A 35 -3.10 4.37 12.66
CA LEU A 35 -2.04 5.29 12.28
C LEU A 35 -2.64 6.65 11.87
N GLY A 36 -2.13 7.72 12.48
CA GLY A 36 -2.44 9.09 12.13
C GLY A 36 -1.70 9.56 10.87
N PRO A 37 -1.45 10.88 10.72
CA PRO A 37 -0.62 11.40 9.65
C PRO A 37 0.72 10.66 9.59
N LEU A 38 1.06 10.16 8.40
CA LEU A 38 2.22 9.32 8.18
C LEU A 38 2.97 9.75 6.92
N HIS A 39 4.26 9.43 6.88
CA HIS A 39 5.07 9.55 5.69
C HIS A 39 5.13 8.19 4.99
N LEU A 40 4.77 8.15 3.71
CA LEU A 40 4.84 6.97 2.88
C LEU A 40 5.99 7.13 1.88
N VAL A 41 6.95 6.22 1.91
CA VAL A 41 8.10 6.19 0.99
C VAL A 41 8.03 4.91 0.19
N GLY A 42 8.15 5.03 -1.14
CA GLY A 42 8.13 3.90 -2.06
C GLY A 42 9.26 3.98 -3.07
N HIS A 43 9.75 2.81 -3.50
CA HIS A 43 10.76 2.66 -4.55
C HIS A 43 10.20 1.81 -5.70
N GLY A 44 10.55 2.14 -6.95
CA GLY A 44 10.03 1.45 -8.13
C GLY A 44 8.50 1.52 -8.22
N VAL A 45 7.84 0.37 -8.39
CA VAL A 45 6.36 0.29 -8.40
C VAL A 45 5.74 0.79 -7.10
N GLY A 46 6.44 0.65 -5.97
CA GLY A 46 6.00 1.17 -4.68
C GLY A 46 5.91 2.70 -4.66
N ALA A 47 6.70 3.41 -5.47
CA ALA A 47 6.59 4.88 -5.58
C ALA A 47 5.26 5.30 -6.22
N TRP A 48 4.77 4.57 -7.23
CA TRP A 48 3.48 4.86 -7.85
C TRP A 48 2.30 4.53 -6.93
N VAL A 49 2.41 3.45 -6.16
CA VAL A 49 1.45 3.15 -5.09
C VAL A 49 1.43 4.28 -4.06
N ALA A 50 2.60 4.76 -3.62
CA ALA A 50 2.71 5.84 -2.63
C ALA A 50 2.09 7.16 -3.12
N VAL A 51 2.34 7.54 -4.38
CA VAL A 51 1.69 8.71 -4.99
C VAL A 51 0.18 8.50 -5.07
N THR A 52 -0.27 7.32 -5.51
CA THR A 52 -1.71 7.00 -5.61
C THR A 52 -2.40 7.06 -4.25
N PHE A 53 -1.74 6.59 -3.19
CA PHE A 53 -2.21 6.66 -1.82
C PHE A 53 -2.35 8.11 -1.34
N GLY A 54 -1.36 8.96 -1.62
CA GLY A 54 -1.38 10.36 -1.17
C GLY A 54 -2.41 11.23 -1.91
N LEU A 55 -2.88 10.80 -3.08
CA LEU A 55 -3.86 11.51 -3.91
C LEU A 55 -5.31 11.03 -3.73
N GLY A 56 -5.53 9.89 -3.05
CA GLY A 56 -6.84 9.25 -2.88
C GLY A 56 -7.42 9.46 -1.49
#